data_AF-A0A8K0CP96-F1
#
_entry.id   AF-A0A8K0CP96-F1
#
_cell.length_a   1.000
_cell.length_b   1.000
_cell.length_c   1.000
_cell.angle_alpha   90.00
_cell.angle_beta   90.00
_cell.angle_gamma   90.00
#
_symmetry.space_group_name_H-M   'P 1'
#
loop_
_entity.id
_entity.type
_entity.pdbx_description
1 polymer ?
#
loop_
_entity_poly.entity_id
_entity_poly.type
_entity_poly.pdbx_seq_one_letter_code
_entity_poly.pdbx_strand_id
1 'polypeptide(L)'
;MQDAKKASLESFGHEMEKRFGENQKLFYTVLKGLRNDKKVSLKKIFDKNKYLLTDDKNIVNIWREYFMDLLKTEQDAQLMEEKQKLTTDPVTKEEMRAALKKMKLGKAAGC
;
A
#
# COMPACT_ATOMS: atom_id res chain seq x y z
N MET A 1 0.73 -31.62 17.47
CA MET A 1 0.25 -30.23 17.70
C MET A 1 -1.15 -30.15 18.32
N GLN A 2 -2.03 -31.14 18.13
CA GLN A 2 -3.37 -31.11 18.74
C GLN A 2 -3.35 -31.41 20.25
N ASP A 3 -2.52 -32.36 20.70
CA ASP A 3 -2.46 -32.74 22.12
C ASP A 3 -1.94 -31.62 23.03
N ALA A 4 -0.90 -30.90 22.59
CA ALA A 4 -0.35 -29.77 23.35
C ALA A 4 -1.36 -28.63 23.52
N LYS A 5 -2.23 -28.40 22.52
CA LYS A 5 -3.29 -27.38 22.60
C LYS A 5 -4.39 -27.80 23.56
N LYS A 6 -4.76 -29.08 23.56
CA LYS A 6 -5.76 -29.63 24.47
C LYS A 6 -5.28 -29.57 25.93
N ALA A 7 -4.04 -29.99 26.18
CA ALA A 7 -3.42 -29.93 27.51
C ALA A 7 -3.34 -28.48 28.04
N SER A 8 -2.98 -27.53 27.17
CA SER A 8 -2.94 -26.11 27.53
C SER A 8 -4.32 -25.56 27.91
N LEU A 9 -5.39 -26.01 27.25
CA LEU A 9 -6.76 -25.57 27.54
C LEU A 9 -7.29 -26.16 28.84
N GLU A 10 -7.02 -27.43 29.10
CA GLU A 10 -7.39 -28.10 30.35
C GLU A 10 -6.68 -27.46 31.55
N SER A 11 -5.37 -27.19 31.44
CA SER A 11 -4.61 -26.49 32.48
C SER A 11 -5.17 -25.09 32.75
N PHE A 12 -5.55 -24.36 31.70
CA PHE A 12 -6.15 -23.04 31.82
C PHE A 12 -7.52 -23.08 32.53
N GLY A 13 -8.37 -24.05 32.17
CA GLY A 13 -9.67 -24.25 32.81
C GLY A 13 -9.54 -24.52 34.31
N HIS A 14 -8.62 -25.39 34.68
CA HIS A 14 -8.38 -25.73 36.09
C HIS A 14 -7.88 -24.53 36.90
N GLU A 15 -7.02 -23.69 36.30
CA GLU A 15 -6.57 -22.46 36.95
C GLU A 15 -7.70 -21.43 37.10
N MET A 16 -8.64 -21.38 36.15
CA MET A 16 -9.81 -20.49 36.23
C MET A 16 -10.80 -20.92 37.33
N GLU A 17 -11.02 -22.22 37.51
CA GLU A 17 -11.85 -22.76 38.61
C GLU A 17 -11.26 -22.41 39.98
N LYS A 18 -9.93 -22.56 40.14
CA LYS A 18 -9.22 -22.17 41.35
C LYS A 18 -9.36 -20.66 41.61
N ARG A 19 -9.16 -19.83 40.59
CA ARG A 19 -9.30 -18.36 40.67
C ARG A 19 -10.73 -17.91 40.95
N PHE A 20 -11.75 -18.67 40.54
CA PHE A 20 -13.13 -18.38 40.88
C PHE A 20 -13.37 -18.47 42.39
N GLY A 21 -12.81 -19.49 43.04
CA GLY A 21 -12.89 -19.65 44.50
C GLY A 21 -12.03 -18.65 45.28
N GLU A 22 -10.82 -18.38 44.80
CA GLU A 22 -9.82 -17.59 45.55
C GLU A 22 -9.91 -16.07 45.29
N ASN A 23 -10.25 -15.66 44.07
CA ASN A 23 -10.27 -14.25 43.68
C ASN A 23 -11.21 -13.98 42.50
N GLN A 24 -12.50 -13.86 42.82
CA GLN A 24 -13.56 -13.58 41.85
C GLN A 24 -13.29 -12.34 40.98
N LYS A 25 -12.61 -11.31 41.50
CA LYS A 25 -12.27 -10.11 40.74
C LYS A 25 -11.29 -10.41 39.60
N LEU A 26 -10.26 -11.22 39.87
CA LEU A 26 -9.32 -11.66 38.83
C LEU A 26 -10.02 -12.58 37.82
N PHE A 27 -10.89 -13.47 38.28
CA PHE A 27 -11.68 -14.35 37.39
C PHE A 27 -12.49 -13.54 36.36
N TYR A 28 -13.29 -12.58 36.79
CA TYR A 28 -14.10 -11.76 35.87
C TYR A 28 -13.24 -10.82 34.99
N THR A 29 -12.07 -10.40 35.46
CA THR A 29 -11.13 -9.60 34.67
C THR A 29 -10.55 -10.43 33.52
N VAL A 30 -10.17 -11.68 33.78
CA VAL A 30 -9.70 -12.62 32.75
C VAL A 30 -10.82 -12.92 31.74
N LEU A 31 -12.04 -13.22 32.20
CA LEU A 31 -13.19 -13.42 31.30
C LEU A 31 -13.50 -12.18 30.45
N LYS A 32 -13.38 -10.99 31.02
CA LYS A 32 -13.54 -9.73 30.28
C LYS A 32 -12.44 -9.56 29.22
N GLY A 33 -11.21 -9.99 29.53
CA GLY A 33 -10.11 -10.07 28.57
C GLY A 33 -10.43 -11.00 27.41
N LEU A 34 -10.81 -12.26 27.69
CA LEU A 34 -11.20 -13.25 26.68
C LEU A 34 -12.37 -12.79 25.79
N ARG A 35 -13.37 -12.13 26.39
CA ARG A 35 -14.49 -11.56 25.62
C ARG A 35 -14.05 -10.41 24.72
N ASN A 36 -13.04 -9.66 25.17
CA ASN A 36 -12.49 -8.49 24.50
C ASN A 36 -11.23 -8.81 23.70
N ASP A 37 -10.81 -10.08 23.59
CA ASP A 37 -9.79 -10.54 22.65
C ASP A 37 -10.33 -10.18 21.28
N LYS A 38 -9.95 -8.96 20.89
CA LYS A 38 -10.46 -8.23 19.76
C LYS A 38 -10.39 -9.19 18.60
N LYS A 39 -11.51 -9.33 17.89
CA LYS A 39 -11.44 -9.58 16.45
C LYS A 39 -10.41 -8.58 15.94
N VAL A 40 -9.18 -9.05 15.70
CA VAL A 40 -8.17 -8.27 14.98
C VAL A 40 -8.94 -7.86 13.75
N SER A 41 -9.20 -6.56 13.61
CA SER A 41 -9.96 -6.07 12.49
C SER A 41 -9.06 -6.35 11.30
N LEU A 42 -9.26 -7.50 10.65
CA LEU A 42 -8.68 -7.79 9.36
C LEU A 42 -8.98 -6.56 8.53
N LYS A 43 -7.94 -5.92 8.01
CA LYS A 43 -8.10 -4.71 7.19
C LYS A 43 -9.11 -5.07 6.12
N LYS A 44 -10.28 -4.45 6.18
CA LYS A 44 -11.36 -4.68 5.22
C LYS A 44 -10.91 -4.10 3.90
N ILE A 45 -10.72 -4.97 2.91
CA ILE A 45 -10.34 -4.54 1.56
C ILE A 45 -11.64 -4.31 0.80
N PHE A 46 -11.74 -3.16 0.17
CA PHE A 46 -12.91 -2.76 -0.61
C PHE A 46 -12.54 -2.69 -2.09
N ASP A 47 -13.48 -3.06 -2.94
CA ASP A 47 -13.36 -2.85 -4.38
C ASP A 47 -13.58 -1.36 -4.73
N LYS A 48 -13.28 -0.96 -5.98
CA LYS A 48 -13.52 0.38 -6.54
C LYS A 48 -14.95 0.86 -6.33
N ASN A 49 -15.90 -0.07 -6.32
CA ASN A 49 -17.33 0.17 -6.05
C ASN A 49 -17.69 0.17 -4.55
N LYS A 50 -16.71 0.20 -3.64
CA LYS A 50 -16.87 0.19 -2.18
C LYS A 50 -17.53 -1.07 -1.60
N TYR A 51 -17.58 -2.17 -2.35
CA TYR A 51 -18.04 -3.45 -1.83
C TYR A 51 -16.94 -4.15 -1.04
N LEU A 52 -17.30 -4.74 0.09
CA LEU A 52 -16.38 -5.50 0.93
C LEU A 52 -15.96 -6.79 0.22
N LEU A 53 -14.66 -6.98 0.04
CA LEU A 53 -14.11 -8.21 -0.51
C LEU A 53 -13.88 -9.21 0.61
N THR A 54 -14.55 -10.35 0.52
CA THR A 54 -14.41 -11.48 1.45
C THR A 54 -13.74 -12.69 0.81
N ASP A 55 -13.60 -12.71 -0.52
CA ASP A 55 -12.98 -13.80 -1.27
C ASP A 55 -11.49 -13.53 -1.49
N ASP A 56 -10.65 -14.50 -1.12
CA ASP A 56 -9.19 -14.41 -1.17
C ASP A 56 -8.68 -14.17 -2.60
N LYS A 57 -9.31 -14.76 -3.61
CA LYS A 57 -8.91 -14.57 -5.01
C LYS A 57 -9.07 -13.12 -5.46
N ASN A 58 -10.19 -12.51 -5.09
CA ASN A 58 -10.47 -11.13 -5.43
C ASN A 58 -9.54 -10.16 -4.67
N ILE A 59 -9.22 -10.48 -3.40
CA ILE A 59 -8.22 -9.73 -2.63
C ILE A 59 -6.86 -9.74 -3.33
N VAL A 60 -6.38 -10.92 -3.76
CA VAL A 60 -5.10 -11.04 -4.47
C VAL A 60 -5.13 -10.27 -5.79
N ASN A 61 -6.25 -10.27 -6.51
CA ASN A 61 -6.37 -9.54 -7.76
C ASN A 61 -6.32 -8.02 -7.56
N ILE A 62 -6.95 -7.48 -6.51
CA ILE A 62 -6.87 -6.05 -6.15
C ILE A 62 -5.43 -5.64 -5.85
N TRP A 63 -4.72 -6.43 -5.06
CA TRP A 63 -3.31 -6.17 -4.78
C TRP A 63 -2.47 -6.22 -6.05
N ARG A 64 -2.74 -7.17 -6.95
CA ARG A 64 -2.07 -7.27 -8.24
C ARG A 64 -2.29 -6.00 -9.08
N GLU A 65 -3.54 -5.55 -9.23
CA GLU A 65 -3.85 -4.31 -9.97
C GLU A 65 -3.14 -3.11 -9.37
N TYR A 66 -3.20 -2.96 -8.04
CA TYR A 66 -2.53 -1.85 -7.34
C TYR A 66 -1.02 -1.82 -7.61
N PHE A 67 -0.33 -2.96 -7.49
CA PHE A 67 1.10 -3.03 -7.75
C PHE A 67 1.45 -2.87 -9.23
N MET A 68 0.59 -3.36 -10.14
CA MET A 68 0.79 -3.14 -11.57
C MET A 68 0.70 -1.65 -11.92
N ASP A 69 -0.26 -0.91 -11.38
CA ASP A 69 -0.41 0.52 -11.66
C ASP A 69 0.69 1.35 -11.00
N LEU A 70 1.13 0.96 -9.80
CA LEU A 70 2.30 1.56 -9.16
C LEU A 70 3.56 1.40 -10.02
N LEU A 71 3.80 0.19 -10.55
CA LEU A 71 4.99 -0.11 -11.36
C LEU A 71 4.97 0.61 -12.71
N LYS A 72 3.81 0.72 -13.36
CA LYS A 72 3.66 1.48 -14.62
C LYS A 72 4.01 2.96 -14.41
N THR A 73 3.54 3.54 -13.32
CA THR A 73 3.81 4.96 -13.01
C THR A 73 5.31 5.22 -12.83
N GLU A 74 6.03 4.28 -12.22
CA GLU A 74 7.48 4.38 -12.05
C GLU A 74 8.24 4.22 -13.38
N GLN A 75 7.82 3.27 -14.22
CA GLN A 75 8.39 3.08 -15.56
C GLN A 75 8.15 4.29 -16.46
N ASP A 76 6.94 4.86 -16.44
CA ASP A 76 6.60 6.04 -17.23
C ASP A 76 7.39 7.28 -16.76
N ALA A 77 7.61 7.43 -15.46
CA ALA A 77 8.45 8.49 -14.90
C ALA A 77 9.91 8.34 -15.36
N GLN A 78 10.47 7.12 -15.33
CA GLN A 78 11.81 6.83 -15.82
C GLN A 78 11.95 7.10 -17.33
N LEU A 79 10.97 6.69 -18.13
CA LEU A 79 10.91 6.95 -19.58
C LEU A 79 10.84 8.46 -19.89
N MET A 80 10.09 9.24 -19.12
CA MET A 80 10.07 10.70 -19.28
C MET A 80 11.42 11.32 -18.92
N GLU A 81 12.06 10.88 -17.84
CA GLU A 81 13.38 11.38 -17.43
C GLU A 81 14.47 11.02 -18.46
N GLU A 82 14.41 9.82 -19.03
CA GLU A 82 15.34 9.36 -20.07
C GLU A 82 15.12 10.09 -21.40
N LYS A 83 13.86 10.31 -21.81
CA LYS A 83 13.55 11.19 -22.95
C LYS A 83 14.04 12.61 -22.73
N GLN A 84 13.92 13.14 -21.51
CA GLN A 84 14.38 14.48 -21.19
C GLN A 84 15.91 14.58 -21.28
N LYS A 85 16.64 13.56 -20.81
CA LYS A 85 18.10 13.44 -20.98
C LYS A 85 18.52 13.33 -22.45
N LEU A 86 17.76 12.59 -23.27
CA LEU A 86 18.00 12.45 -24.71
C LEU A 86 17.75 13.77 -25.48
N THR A 87 16.85 14.62 -25.00
CA THR A 87 16.60 15.96 -25.58
C THR A 87 17.56 17.05 -25.09
N THR A 88 18.41 16.75 -24.09
CA THR A 88 19.43 17.68 -23.59
C THR A 88 20.79 17.47 -24.25
N ASP A 89 20.82 17.18 -25.55
CA ASP A 89 22.05 17.37 -26.32
C ASP A 89 22.44 18.85 -26.23
N PRO A 90 23.73 19.17 -26.01
CA PRO A 90 24.16 20.55 -25.84
C PRO A 90 23.95 21.32 -27.15
N VAL A 91 22.95 22.20 -27.16
CA VAL A 91 22.62 23.11 -28.26
C VAL A 91 23.90 23.73 -28.82
N THR A 92 24.26 23.36 -30.04
CA THR A 92 25.51 23.78 -30.65
C THR A 92 25.41 25.26 -31.02
N LYS A 93 26.53 25.99 -30.91
CA LYS A 93 26.61 27.43 -31.23
C LYS A 93 26.09 27.75 -32.65
N GLU A 94 26.18 26.78 -33.56
CA GLU A 94 25.71 26.88 -34.93
C GLU A 94 24.18 26.84 -35.05
N GLU A 95 23.51 26.00 -34.25
CA GLU A 95 22.05 25.95 -34.18
C GLU A 95 21.47 27.25 -33.62
N MET A 96 22.09 27.80 -32.57
CA MET A 96 21.76 29.14 -32.06
C MET A 96 21.91 30.22 -33.12
N ARG A 97 23.02 30.19 -33.89
CA ARG A 97 23.24 31.17 -34.97
C ARG A 97 22.22 31.02 -36.10
N ALA A 98 21.85 29.79 -36.46
CA ALA A 98 20.84 29.53 -37.48
C ALA A 98 19.45 29.99 -37.03
N ALA A 99 19.08 29.75 -35.77
CA ALA A 99 17.84 30.23 -35.16
C ALA A 99 17.80 31.76 -35.09
N LEU A 100 18.87 32.41 -34.63
CA LEU A 100 19.00 33.87 -34.62
C LEU A 100 18.92 34.47 -36.02
N LYS A 101 19.50 33.82 -37.03
CA LYS A 101 19.41 34.24 -38.43
C LYS A 101 17.97 34.16 -38.95
N LYS A 102 17.25 33.07 -38.65
CA LYS A 102 15.81 32.93 -38.97
C LYS A 102 14.95 33.97 -38.27
N MET A 103 15.24 34.28 -37.00
CA MET A 103 14.51 35.29 -36.23
C MET A 103 14.76 36.72 -36.74
N LYS A 104 15.97 37.01 -37.24
CA LYS A 104 16.32 38.32 -37.82
C LYS A 104 15.72 38.56 -39.21
N LEU A 105 15.26 37.53 -39.92
CA LEU A 105 14.56 37.67 -41.20
C LEU A 105 13.11 38.17 -41.06
N GLY A 106 12.59 38.27 -39.83
CA GLY A 106 11.23 38.74 -39.53
C GLY A 106 11.11 40.21 -39.10
N LYS A 107 12.16 41.03 -39.19
CA LYS A 107 12.00 42.48 -39.00
C LYS A 107 11.37 43.04 -40.26
N ALA A 108 10.08 43.33 -40.19
CA ALA A 108 9.36 44.11 -41.19
C ALA A 108 10.22 45.30 -41.63
N ALA A 109 10.54 45.37 -42.93
CA ALA A 109 10.99 46.60 -43.54
C ALA A 109 9.83 47.58 -43.44
N GLY A 110 10.08 48.76 -42.90
CA GLY A 110 9.06 49.76 -42.61
C GLY A 110 8.08 49.95 -43.76
N CYS A 111 6.82 49.72 -43.46
CA CYS A 111 5.65 50.39 -44.02
C CYS A 111 4.77 50.75 -42.82
#